data_AF-A0A4S2FQH7-F1
#
_entry.id   AF-A0A4S2FQH7-F1
#
_cell.length_a   1.000
_cell.length_b   1.000
_cell.length_c   1.000
_cell.angle_alpha   90.00
_cell.angle_beta   90.00
_cell.angle_gamma   90.00
#
_symmetry.space_group_name_H-M   'P 1'
#
loop_
_entity.id
_entity.type
_entity.pdbx_description
1 polymer ?
#
loop_
_entity_poly.entity_id
_entity_poly.type
_entity_poly.pdbx_seq_one_letter_code
_entity_poly.pdbx_strand_id
1 'polypeptide(L)'
;MEKKNIIFRIIENIILILKTDNQYKPMLADFDYIEDLHNPDIIQSIWEKGIVVDGYNENLYRQDAGGAWISREAYNAVDRDMGWEIDHIYPVCKGGQNHFVNLRPMNCKNNRSKSDHYPKYTAAVTSKENRNILQDTVCEVAPILQEKLKKLYNL
;
A
#
# COMPACT_ATOMS: atom_id res chain seq x y z
N MET A 1 -18.21 29.52 -35.04
CA MET A 1 -18.27 29.72 -33.57
C MET A 1 -19.72 29.50 -33.20
N GLU A 2 -20.15 28.45 -32.50
CA GLU A 2 -20.03 28.33 -31.04
C GLU A 2 -20.55 26.95 -30.54
N LYS A 3 -20.15 25.83 -31.16
CA LYS A 3 -20.56 24.47 -30.71
C LYS A 3 -19.63 23.83 -29.66
N LYS A 4 -18.59 24.53 -29.18
CA LYS A 4 -17.60 23.98 -28.23
C LYS A 4 -17.96 24.16 -26.74
N ASN A 5 -18.99 24.94 -26.38
CA ASN A 5 -19.24 25.32 -24.98
C ASN A 5 -20.39 24.60 -24.26
N ILE A 6 -21.11 23.67 -24.91
CA ILE A 6 -22.20 22.92 -24.26
C ILE A 6 -21.71 21.56 -23.72
N ILE A 7 -20.83 20.87 -24.44
CA ILE A 7 -20.30 19.57 -24.00
C ILE A 7 -19.42 19.71 -22.74
N PHE A 8 -18.63 20.80 -22.64
CA PHE A 8 -17.79 21.05 -21.45
C PHE A 8 -18.61 21.32 -20.18
N ARG A 9 -19.81 21.91 -20.30
CA ARG A 9 -20.70 22.16 -19.16
C ARG A 9 -21.43 20.92 -18.65
N ILE A 10 -21.59 19.88 -19.48
CA ILE A 10 -22.22 18.63 -19.05
C ILE A 10 -21.21 17.76 -18.29
N ILE A 11 -19.94 17.75 -18.68
CA ILE A 11 -18.90 16.97 -17.98
C ILE A 11 -18.65 17.52 -16.56
N GLU A 12 -18.61 18.85 -16.40
CA GLU A 12 -18.45 19.50 -15.08
C GLU A 12 -19.64 19.20 -14.13
N ASN A 13 -20.86 19.07 -14.66
CA ASN A 13 -22.05 18.80 -13.84
C ASN A 13 -22.27 17.33 -13.49
N ILE A 14 -21.69 16.37 -14.22
CA ILE A 14 -21.73 14.95 -13.82
C ILE A 14 -20.77 14.70 -12.64
N ILE A 15 -19.62 15.38 -12.61
CA ILE A 15 -18.66 15.28 -11.51
C ILE A 15 -19.21 15.91 -10.21
N LEU A 16 -20.13 16.87 -10.30
CA LEU A 16 -20.62 17.60 -9.13
C LEU A 16 -21.75 16.89 -8.34
N ILE A 17 -22.44 15.88 -8.91
CA ILE A 17 -23.68 15.30 -8.34
C ILE A 17 -23.46 14.01 -7.53
N LEU A 18 -22.26 13.44 -7.47
CA LEU A 18 -21.97 12.32 -6.55
C LEU A 18 -21.34 12.75 -5.21
N LYS A 19 -21.61 13.99 -4.77
CA LYS A 19 -21.36 14.42 -3.39
C LYS A 19 -22.53 14.01 -2.50
N THR A 20 -22.51 12.76 -2.05
CA THR A 20 -23.27 12.32 -0.87
C THR A 20 -22.31 11.55 0.03
N ASP A 21 -21.94 12.16 1.15
CA ASP A 21 -21.29 11.60 2.33
C ASP A 21 -20.13 10.59 2.13
N ASN A 22 -18.92 11.19 2.15
CA ASN A 22 -17.65 10.65 2.65
C ASN A 22 -16.90 9.61 1.78
N GLN A 23 -15.71 10.04 1.35
CA GLN A 23 -14.62 9.33 0.65
C GLN A 23 -14.85 8.98 -0.82
N TYR A 24 -14.46 9.91 -1.70
CA TYR A 24 -14.14 9.58 -3.09
C TYR A 24 -12.83 8.78 -3.09
N LYS A 25 -12.92 7.46 -2.96
CA LYS A 25 -11.76 6.56 -3.04
C LYS A 25 -11.47 6.28 -4.52
N PRO A 26 -10.28 6.62 -5.07
CA PRO A 26 -9.92 6.19 -6.40
C PRO A 26 -9.88 4.65 -6.43
N MET A 27 -10.67 4.05 -7.31
CA MET A 27 -10.64 2.60 -7.54
C MET A 27 -9.39 2.26 -8.35
N LEU A 28 -8.23 2.24 -7.69
CA LEU A 28 -6.94 1.92 -8.32
C LEU A 28 -6.93 0.46 -8.78
N ALA A 29 -6.64 0.25 -10.06
CA ALA A 29 -6.38 -1.08 -10.60
C ALA A 29 -4.95 -1.51 -10.27
N ASP A 30 -4.74 -2.82 -10.21
CA ASP A 30 -3.43 -3.43 -9.91
C ASP A 30 -2.28 -2.83 -10.73
N PHE A 31 -2.51 -2.58 -12.02
CA PHE A 31 -1.46 -2.14 -12.95
C PHE A 31 -1.36 -0.63 -13.13
N ASP A 32 -2.13 0.15 -12.36
CA ASP A 32 -2.04 1.60 -12.42
C ASP A 32 -0.68 2.06 -11.92
N TYR A 33 -0.02 2.90 -12.71
CA TYR A 33 1.22 3.55 -12.29
C TYR A 33 0.88 4.75 -11.40
N ILE A 34 1.55 4.83 -10.26
CA ILE A 34 1.34 5.88 -9.27
C ILE A 34 2.46 6.92 -9.40
N GLU A 35 2.09 8.09 -9.91
CA GLU A 35 3.02 9.21 -10.11
C GLU A 35 3.45 9.83 -8.78
N ASP A 36 2.51 10.02 -7.86
CA ASP A 36 2.75 10.69 -6.57
C ASP A 36 2.37 9.79 -5.39
N LEU A 37 3.39 9.26 -4.71
CA LEU A 37 3.23 8.45 -3.48
C LEU A 37 2.95 9.30 -2.23
N HIS A 38 3.01 10.63 -2.33
CA HIS A 38 2.66 11.54 -1.24
C HIS A 38 1.17 11.93 -1.24
N ASN A 39 0.43 11.57 -2.30
CA ASN A 39 -1.01 11.81 -2.36
C ASN A 39 -1.73 11.05 -1.23
N PRO A 40 -2.50 11.74 -0.37
CA PRO A 40 -3.19 11.13 0.77
C PRO A 40 -4.13 9.98 0.40
N ASP A 41 -4.81 10.04 -0.75
CA ASP A 41 -5.73 9.00 -1.21
C ASP A 41 -4.99 7.74 -1.67
N ILE A 42 -3.78 7.93 -2.23
CA ILE A 42 -2.87 6.85 -2.60
C ILE A 42 -2.32 6.19 -1.33
N ILE A 43 -1.85 6.98 -0.36
CA ILE A 43 -1.36 6.48 0.93
C ILE A 43 -2.45 5.67 1.62
N GLN A 44 -3.70 6.16 1.61
CA GLN A 44 -4.85 5.45 2.14
C GLN A 44 -5.11 4.14 1.40
N SER A 45 -5.10 4.16 0.06
CA SER A 45 -5.33 2.96 -0.75
C SER A 45 -4.23 1.90 -0.56
N ILE A 46 -2.99 2.31 -0.29
CA ILE A 46 -1.90 1.40 0.05
C ILE A 46 -2.07 0.88 1.49
N TRP A 47 -2.37 1.74 2.46
CA TRP A 47 -2.65 1.35 3.86
C TRP A 47 -3.67 0.21 3.96
N GLU A 48 -4.73 0.28 3.17
CA GLU A 48 -5.82 -0.71 3.18
C GLU A 48 -5.41 -2.11 2.68
N LYS A 49 -4.23 -2.25 2.07
CA LYS A 49 -3.65 -3.57 1.76
C LYS A 49 -3.05 -4.28 2.98
N GLY A 50 -2.90 -3.56 4.10
CA GLY A 50 -2.51 -4.18 5.36
C GLY A 50 -3.54 -5.22 5.81
N ILE A 51 -3.05 -6.24 6.49
CA ILE A 51 -3.85 -7.37 6.97
C ILE A 51 -4.79 -6.86 8.07
N VAL A 52 -6.09 -7.09 7.89
CA VAL A 52 -7.11 -6.85 8.91
C VAL A 52 -7.03 -7.96 9.95
N VAL A 53 -7.08 -7.57 11.22
CA VAL A 53 -7.06 -8.51 12.34
C VAL A 53 -8.36 -8.38 13.12
N ASP A 54 -9.06 -9.50 13.29
CA ASP A 54 -10.33 -9.56 14.00
C ASP A 54 -10.20 -9.00 15.42
N GLY A 55 -11.19 -8.20 15.82
CA GLY A 55 -11.23 -7.55 17.14
C GLY A 55 -10.46 -6.23 17.23
N TYR A 56 -9.80 -5.77 16.16
CA TYR A 56 -9.13 -4.48 16.09
C TYR A 56 -9.78 -3.57 15.04
N ASN A 57 -9.76 -2.25 15.27
CA ASN A 57 -10.30 -1.29 14.31
C ASN A 57 -9.36 -1.17 13.10
N GLU A 58 -9.78 -1.69 11.96
CA GLU A 58 -9.00 -1.70 10.71
C GLU A 58 -8.65 -0.32 10.15
N ASN A 59 -9.35 0.72 10.59
CA ASN A 59 -9.05 2.11 10.23
C ASN A 59 -7.85 2.66 11.02
N LEU A 60 -7.50 2.02 12.14
CA LEU A 60 -6.44 2.45 13.05
C LEU A 60 -5.25 1.49 13.06
N TYR A 61 -5.52 0.18 12.99
CA TYR A 61 -4.51 -0.86 13.13
C TYR A 61 -4.68 -1.94 12.07
N ARG A 62 -3.56 -2.35 11.50
CA ARG A 62 -3.43 -3.47 10.57
C ARG A 62 -2.12 -4.19 10.86
N GLN A 63 -1.89 -5.32 10.22
CA GLN A 63 -0.57 -5.94 10.18
C GLN A 63 0.07 -5.82 8.80
N ASP A 64 1.40 -5.74 8.75
CA ASP A 64 2.14 -5.90 7.51
C ASP A 64 2.27 -7.38 7.10
N ALA A 65 2.90 -7.63 5.96
CA ALA A 65 3.11 -8.99 5.45
C ALA A 65 4.05 -9.86 6.33
N GLY A 66 4.79 -9.27 7.27
CA GLY A 66 5.59 -9.97 8.27
C GLY A 66 4.84 -10.23 9.59
N GLY A 67 3.57 -9.82 9.68
CA GLY A 67 2.74 -9.96 10.87
C GLY A 67 3.01 -8.91 11.95
N ALA A 68 3.80 -7.88 11.67
CA ALA A 68 3.99 -6.76 12.59
C ALA A 68 2.79 -5.82 12.54
N TRP A 69 2.33 -5.38 13.71
CA TRP A 69 1.36 -4.30 13.84
C TRP A 69 1.90 -3.01 13.23
N ILE A 70 1.02 -2.34 12.50
CA ILE A 70 1.20 -1.00 11.96
C ILE A 70 0.00 -0.14 12.36
N SER A 71 0.24 1.13 12.63
CA SER A 71 -0.79 2.08 13.01
C SER A 71 -0.99 3.11 11.91
N ARG A 72 -2.24 3.38 11.54
CA ARG A 72 -2.60 4.34 10.51
C ARG A 72 -1.96 5.72 10.76
N GLU A 73 -1.96 6.16 12.01
CA GLU A 73 -1.42 7.46 12.43
C GLU A 73 0.12 7.52 12.44
N ALA A 74 0.80 6.38 12.27
CA ALA A 74 2.25 6.25 12.32
C ALA A 74 2.89 6.12 10.92
N TYR A 75 2.26 6.66 9.89
CA TYR A 75 2.84 6.71 8.54
C TYR A 75 4.14 7.53 8.53
N ASN A 76 5.21 6.96 7.97
CA ASN A 76 6.59 7.48 7.97
C ASN A 76 7.19 7.77 9.35
N ALA A 77 6.58 7.27 10.43
CA ALA A 77 7.09 7.45 11.79
C ALA A 77 8.11 6.34 12.14
N VAL A 78 9.30 6.41 11.54
CA VAL A 78 10.34 5.35 11.60
C VAL A 78 10.78 4.94 13.00
N ASP A 79 10.67 5.85 13.98
CA ASP A 79 11.05 5.60 15.38
C ASP A 79 9.93 4.96 16.21
N ARG A 80 8.71 4.87 15.67
CA ARG A 80 7.56 4.28 16.36
C ARG A 80 7.53 2.77 16.15
N ASP A 81 7.16 2.04 17.19
CA ASP A 81 7.06 0.57 17.16
C ASP A 81 6.09 0.04 16.09
N MET A 82 4.97 0.76 15.89
CA MET A 82 3.95 0.51 14.86
C MET A 82 4.10 1.46 13.65
N GLY A 83 5.27 2.07 13.48
CA GLY A 83 5.60 2.92 12.34
C GLY A 83 5.64 2.13 11.05
N TRP A 84 5.10 2.71 9.97
CA TRP A 84 5.06 2.04 8.67
C TRP A 84 5.33 3.01 7.52
N GLU A 85 5.75 2.46 6.41
CA GLU A 85 6.03 3.18 5.17
C GLU A 85 5.57 2.34 3.97
N ILE A 86 5.63 2.93 2.78
CA ILE A 86 5.30 2.22 1.54
C ILE A 86 6.52 1.40 1.11
N ASP A 87 6.33 0.08 0.97
CA ASP A 87 7.33 -0.87 0.45
C ASP A 87 7.04 -1.22 -1.01
N HIS A 88 8.11 -1.33 -1.80
CA HIS A 88 8.10 -1.96 -3.11
C HIS A 88 8.35 -3.46 -2.97
N ILE A 89 7.32 -4.25 -3.24
CA ILE A 89 7.34 -5.71 -3.11
C ILE A 89 8.47 -6.30 -3.97
N TYR A 90 8.49 -5.95 -5.25
CA TYR A 90 9.63 -6.09 -6.14
C TYR A 90 10.50 -4.82 -6.03
N PRO A 91 11.74 -4.93 -5.51
CA PRO A 91 12.60 -3.78 -5.22
C PRO A 91 12.91 -2.90 -6.44
N VAL A 92 13.05 -1.60 -6.20
CA VAL A 92 13.41 -0.61 -7.24
C VAL A 92 14.77 -0.93 -7.86
N CYS A 93 15.77 -1.35 -7.07
CA CYS A 93 17.09 -1.71 -7.58
C CYS A 93 17.09 -2.92 -8.52
N LYS A 94 16.01 -3.72 -8.52
CA LYS A 94 15.79 -4.84 -9.45
C LYS A 94 14.91 -4.46 -10.65
N GLY A 95 14.49 -3.21 -10.77
CA GLY A 95 13.61 -2.73 -11.83
C GLY A 95 12.14 -2.57 -11.43
N GLY A 96 11.81 -2.74 -10.16
CA GLY A 96 10.48 -2.44 -9.64
C GLY A 96 10.14 -0.95 -9.74
N GLN A 97 8.86 -0.66 -9.92
CA GLN A 97 8.34 0.70 -10.09
C GLN A 97 7.09 0.93 -9.23
N ASN A 98 6.54 2.14 -9.28
CA ASN A 98 5.38 2.59 -8.52
C ASN A 98 4.04 2.06 -9.07
N HIS A 99 3.99 0.84 -9.61
CA HIS A 99 2.72 0.23 -9.97
C HIS A 99 1.98 -0.17 -8.70
N PHE A 100 0.67 0.10 -8.62
CA PHE A 100 -0.10 -0.14 -7.41
C PHE A 100 0.09 -1.56 -6.87
N VAL A 101 0.03 -2.60 -7.72
CA VAL A 101 0.27 -4.01 -7.35
C VAL A 101 1.61 -4.27 -6.68
N ASN A 102 2.62 -3.44 -6.97
CA ASN A 102 3.96 -3.53 -6.40
C ASN A 102 4.11 -2.78 -5.08
N LEU A 103 3.08 -2.09 -4.60
CA LEU A 103 3.11 -1.26 -3.40
C LEU A 103 2.28 -1.89 -2.28
N ARG A 104 2.84 -1.91 -1.07
CA ARG A 104 2.17 -2.37 0.15
C ARG A 104 2.60 -1.56 1.37
N PRO A 105 1.82 -1.55 2.47
CA PRO A 105 2.26 -0.99 3.73
C PRO A 105 3.19 -2.00 4.41
N MET A 106 4.28 -1.51 4.98
CA MET A 106 5.25 -2.34 5.69
C MET A 106 5.78 -1.63 6.93
N ASN A 107 5.94 -2.35 8.04
CA ASN A 107 6.57 -1.81 9.23
C ASN A 107 7.99 -1.33 8.88
N CYS A 108 8.41 -0.17 9.36
CA CYS A 108 9.69 0.43 8.97
C CYS A 108 10.89 -0.51 9.26
N LYS A 109 10.89 -1.21 10.41
CA LYS A 109 11.96 -2.17 10.75
C LYS A 109 11.95 -3.38 9.81
N ASN A 110 10.76 -3.87 9.46
CA ASN A 110 10.61 -4.95 8.51
C ASN A 110 11.04 -4.54 7.10
N ASN A 111 10.73 -3.33 6.65
CA ASN A 111 11.15 -2.88 5.33
C ASN A 111 12.69 -2.78 5.24
N ARG A 112 13.36 -2.28 6.30
CA ARG A 112 14.83 -2.27 6.36
C ARG A 112 15.43 -3.69 6.40
N SER A 113 14.81 -4.63 7.11
CA SER A 113 15.24 -6.02 7.15
C SER A 113 15.04 -6.73 5.81
N LYS A 114 13.90 -6.48 5.14
CA LYS A 114 13.60 -6.97 3.79
C LYS A 114 14.64 -6.49 2.79
N SER A 115 14.98 -5.20 2.79
CA SER A 115 15.93 -4.63 1.84
C SER A 115 15.53 -4.99 0.39
N ASP A 116 16.47 -5.49 -0.40
CA ASP A 116 16.27 -5.86 -1.81
C ASP A 116 15.89 -7.35 -2.00
N HIS A 117 15.49 -8.05 -0.93
CA HIS A 117 15.16 -9.47 -1.01
C HIS A 117 13.76 -9.70 -1.62
N TYR A 118 13.70 -10.58 -2.61
CA TYR A 118 12.49 -11.01 -3.31
C TYR A 118 12.75 -12.38 -4.00
N PRO A 119 11.78 -13.32 -4.04
CA PRO A 119 10.45 -13.24 -3.42
C PRO A 119 10.44 -13.61 -1.93
N LYS A 120 11.54 -14.22 -1.44
CA LYS A 120 11.74 -14.58 -0.04
C LYS A 120 12.56 -13.50 0.65
N TYR A 121 12.18 -13.15 1.87
CA TYR A 121 12.84 -12.13 2.69
C TYR A 121 12.62 -12.44 4.17
N THR A 122 13.40 -11.81 5.04
CA THR A 122 13.22 -11.87 6.49
C THR A 122 12.56 -10.58 6.97
N ALA A 123 11.53 -10.70 7.80
CA ALA A 123 10.99 -9.62 8.60
C ALA A 123 11.58 -9.70 10.02
N ALA A 124 12.18 -8.62 10.53
CA ALA A 124 12.83 -8.59 11.84
C ALA A 124 11.85 -8.47 13.02
N VAL A 125 10.61 -8.10 12.73
CA VAL A 125 9.56 -7.83 13.69
C VAL A 125 8.30 -8.58 13.29
N THR A 126 7.67 -9.23 14.26
CA THR A 126 6.31 -9.75 14.13
C THR A 126 5.51 -9.35 15.36
N SER A 127 4.27 -9.81 15.48
CA SER A 127 3.43 -9.53 16.63
C SER A 127 3.32 -10.72 17.58
N LYS A 128 3.16 -10.40 18.86
CA LYS A 128 2.60 -11.31 19.85
C LYS A 128 1.45 -10.58 20.53
N GLU A 129 0.24 -11.09 20.37
CA GLU A 129 -0.98 -10.43 20.84
C GLU A 129 -1.09 -9.01 20.24
N ASN A 130 -1.16 -7.98 21.09
CA ASN A 130 -1.39 -6.59 20.70
C ASN A 130 -0.10 -5.74 20.57
N ARG A 131 1.08 -6.37 20.56
CA ARG A 131 2.37 -5.67 20.51
C ARG A 131 3.33 -6.29 19.52
N ASN A 132 4.24 -5.49 19.02
CA ASN A 132 5.35 -5.98 18.22
C ASN A 132 6.45 -6.57 19.11
N ILE A 133 7.12 -7.59 18.58
CA ILE A 133 8.28 -8.24 19.19
C ILE A 133 9.37 -8.40 18.14
N LEU A 134 10.63 -8.32 18.57
CA LEU A 134 11.77 -8.65 17.71
C LEU A 134 11.82 -10.16 17.53
N GLN A 135 11.53 -10.63 16.32
CA GLN A 135 11.59 -12.03 15.96
C GLN A 135 11.69 -12.15 14.45
N ASP A 136 12.80 -12.72 13.99
CA ASP A 136 13.01 -12.99 12.57
C ASP A 136 11.95 -13.98 12.05
N THR A 137 11.19 -13.55 11.06
CA THR A 137 10.16 -14.33 10.40
C THR A 137 10.51 -14.44 8.92
N VAL A 138 10.60 -15.67 8.42
CA VAL A 138 10.80 -15.91 6.99
C VAL A 138 9.47 -15.69 6.28
N CYS A 139 9.48 -14.77 5.33
CA CYS A 139 8.32 -14.41 4.54
C CYS A 139 8.55 -14.75 3.07
N GLU A 140 7.47 -15.03 2.36
CA GLU A 140 7.47 -15.22 0.92
C GLU A 140 6.31 -14.47 0.30
N VAL A 141 6.57 -13.73 -0.78
CA VAL A 141 5.51 -13.05 -1.55
C VAL A 141 4.54 -14.10 -2.10
N ALA A 142 3.24 -13.89 -1.97
CA ALA A 142 2.23 -14.85 -2.41
C ALA A 142 2.41 -15.23 -3.90
N PRO A 143 2.30 -16.52 -4.29
CA PRO A 143 2.57 -16.96 -5.67
C PRO A 143 1.78 -16.20 -6.74
N ILE A 144 0.50 -15.91 -6.49
CA ILE A 144 -0.35 -15.15 -7.42
C ILE A 144 0.23 -13.75 -7.66
N LEU A 145 0.76 -13.10 -6.62
CA LEU A 145 1.39 -11.80 -6.73
C LEU A 145 2.73 -11.88 -7.45
N GLN A 146 3.51 -12.94 -7.22
CA GLN A 146 4.73 -13.20 -7.98
C GLN A 146 4.45 -13.28 -9.49
N GLU A 147 3.40 -13.99 -9.91
CA GLU A 147 3.02 -14.09 -11.33
C GLU A 147 2.59 -12.76 -11.93
N LYS A 148 1.83 -11.93 -11.19
CA LYS A 148 1.48 -10.58 -11.62
C LYS A 148 2.73 -9.72 -11.86
N LEU A 149 3.70 -9.77 -10.92
CA LEU A 149 4.94 -8.98 -11.00
C LEU A 149 5.88 -9.50 -12.10
N LYS A 150 5.97 -10.82 -12.31
CA LYS A 150 6.72 -11.42 -13.43
C LYS A 150 6.20 -10.93 -14.78
N LYS A 151 4.87 -10.95 -14.96
CA LYS A 151 4.24 -10.45 -16.19
C LYS A 151 4.45 -8.94 -16.37
N LEU A 152 4.35 -8.17 -15.30
CA LEU A 152 4.49 -6.71 -15.35
C LEU A 152 5.93 -6.26 -15.66
N TYR A 153 6.92 -6.91 -15.06
CA TYR A 153 8.33 -6.53 -15.16
C TYR A 153 9.17 -7.41 -16.09
N ASN A 154 8.53 -8.34 -16.82
CA ASN A 154 9.18 -9.28 -17.74
C ASN A 154 10.35 -10.06 -17.10
N LEU A 155 10.08 -10.65 -15.92
CA LEU A 155 11.05 -11.42 -15.13
C LEU A 155 11.20 -12.87 -15.59
#